data_AF-A0AAV6YUE1-F1
#
_entry.id   AF-A0AAV6YUE1-F1
#
_cell.length_a   1.000
_cell.length_b   1.000
_cell.length_c   1.000
_cell.angle_alpha   90.00
_cell.angle_beta   90.00
_cell.angle_gamma   90.00
#
_symmetry.space_group_name_H-M   'P 1'
#
loop_
_entity.id
_entity.type
_entity.pdbx_description
1 polymer ?
#
loop_
_entity_poly.entity_id
_entity_poly.type
_entity_poly.pdbx_seq_one_letter_code
_entity_poly.pdbx_strand_id
1 'polypeptide(L)'
;MWDDIRWLRQSMSISMSSSTALQARQKMLAAAAQLQNLLGTHNLGRVYYEPIKDRHGNVLIVTIREVETLYSFFNGKWMQISKLQSQRKSLSTPEEPTALDILLITIQEILNYQRRSQQRLSPGLYLGFLKLCSSVDQIKVLVSQRLPNMLCHVKIRDNSNISK
;
A
#
# COMPACT_ATOMS: atom_id res chain seq x y z
N MET A 1 13.27 -2.98 -3.17
CA MET A 1 11.97 -2.76 -3.86
C MET A 1 11.92 -1.43 -4.57
N TRP A 2 12.03 -0.28 -3.89
CA TRP A 2 12.05 1.01 -4.60
C TRP A 2 13.37 1.33 -5.29
N ASP A 3 14.47 0.79 -4.77
CA ASP A 3 15.82 0.96 -5.36
C ASP A 3 15.91 0.33 -6.76
N ASP A 4 15.10 -0.72 -6.99
CA ASP A 4 15.06 -1.47 -8.23
C ASP A 4 14.39 -0.72 -9.39
N ILE A 5 13.72 0.42 -9.13
CA ILE A 5 12.98 1.19 -10.15
C ILE A 5 13.90 1.59 -11.31
N ARG A 6 15.13 2.02 -11.02
CA ARG A 6 16.09 2.44 -12.07
C ARG A 6 16.41 1.29 -13.01
N TRP A 7 16.71 0.13 -12.45
CA TRP A 7 17.02 -1.09 -13.20
C TRP A 7 15.80 -1.63 -13.97
N LEU A 8 14.62 -1.63 -13.35
CA LEU A 8 13.37 -2.07 -13.98
C LEU A 8 13.01 -1.22 -15.18
N ARG A 9 13.17 0.11 -15.10
CA ARG A 9 12.91 1.02 -16.23
C ARG A 9 13.79 0.72 -17.43
N GLN A 10 15.10 0.52 -17.20
CA GLN A 10 16.06 0.22 -18.26
C GLN A 10 15.77 -1.13 -18.92
N SER A 11 15.45 -2.14 -18.11
CA SER A 11 15.13 -3.49 -18.60
C SER A 11 13.84 -3.50 -19.44
N MET A 12 12.85 -2.69 -19.05
CA MET A 12 11.53 -2.68 -19.71
C MET A 12 11.49 -1.80 -20.96
N SER A 13 12.38 -0.82 -21.12
CA SER A 13 12.48 -0.01 -22.34
C SER A 13 12.99 -0.79 -23.56
N ILE A 14 13.64 -1.93 -23.35
CA ILE A 14 14.18 -2.78 -24.41
C ILE A 14 13.05 -3.59 -25.10
N SER A 15 11.90 -3.74 -24.43
CA SER A 15 10.76 -4.49 -24.96
C SER A 15 9.80 -3.57 -25.71
N MET A 16 9.85 -3.60 -27.05
CA MET A 16 8.88 -2.98 -27.95
C MET A 16 7.59 -3.81 -28.05
N SER A 17 6.97 -4.13 -26.91
CA SER A 17 5.70 -4.87 -26.89
C SER A 17 4.50 -3.91 -27.02
N SER A 18 3.56 -4.28 -27.88
CA SER A 18 2.24 -3.65 -28.01
C SER A 18 1.26 -4.02 -26.88
N SER A 19 1.70 -4.84 -25.92
CA SER A 19 0.88 -5.25 -24.79
C SER A 19 0.47 -4.04 -23.93
N THR A 20 -0.84 -3.82 -23.82
CA THR A 20 -1.43 -2.76 -22.97
C THR A 20 -1.00 -2.89 -21.51
N ALA A 21 -0.87 -4.12 -20.99
CA ALA A 21 -0.38 -4.38 -19.66
C ALA A 21 1.09 -3.99 -19.47
N LEU A 22 1.94 -4.19 -20.49
CA LEU A 22 3.34 -3.77 -20.45
C LEU A 22 3.44 -2.24 -20.42
N GLN A 23 2.68 -1.58 -21.30
CA GLN A 23 2.62 -0.11 -21.38
C GLN A 23 2.13 0.50 -20.06
N ALA A 24 1.12 -0.09 -19.42
CA ALA A 24 0.64 0.35 -18.11
C ALA A 24 1.73 0.25 -17.03
N ARG A 25 2.48 -0.87 -16.99
CA ARG A 25 3.60 -1.05 -16.07
C ARG A 25 4.72 -0.04 -16.31
N GLN A 26 5.08 0.24 -17.56
CA GLN A 26 6.07 1.27 -17.92
C GLN A 26 5.63 2.66 -17.42
N LYS A 27 4.37 3.03 -17.64
CA LYS A 27 3.82 4.30 -17.14
C LYS A 27 3.84 4.38 -15.61
N MET A 28 3.50 3.29 -14.92
CA MET A 28 3.57 3.23 -13.45
C MET A 28 5.02 3.39 -12.94
N LEU A 29 5.99 2.72 -13.56
CA LEU A 29 7.41 2.88 -13.22
C LEU A 29 7.92 4.30 -13.48
N ALA A 30 7.50 4.92 -14.59
CA ALA A 30 7.84 6.30 -14.90
C ALA A 30 7.26 7.27 -13.86
N ALA A 31 5.99 7.10 -13.49
CA ALA A 31 5.33 7.90 -12.46
C ALA A 31 6.02 7.72 -11.08
N ALA A 32 6.37 6.50 -10.69
CA ALA A 32 7.08 6.24 -9.44
C ALA A 32 8.47 6.91 -9.42
N ALA A 33 9.21 6.86 -10.53
CA ALA A 33 10.50 7.54 -10.64
C ALA A 33 10.37 9.08 -10.60
N GLN A 34 9.33 9.64 -11.23
CA GLN A 34 9.02 11.06 -11.12
C GLN A 34 8.70 11.45 -9.67
N LEU A 35 7.92 10.64 -8.95
CA LEU A 35 7.65 10.84 -7.54
C LEU A 35 8.92 10.78 -6.69
N GLN A 36 9.82 9.81 -6.93
CA GLN A 36 11.11 9.75 -6.23
C GLN A 36 11.94 11.02 -6.43
N ASN A 37 12.00 11.53 -7.66
CA ASN A 37 12.72 12.76 -7.98
C ASN A 37 12.08 13.99 -7.32
N LEU A 38 10.75 14.12 -7.41
CA LEU A 38 10.01 15.22 -6.78
C LEU A 38 10.20 15.21 -5.26
N LEU A 39 10.09 14.04 -4.63
CA LEU A 39 10.20 13.84 -3.19
C LEU A 39 11.65 13.84 -2.68
N GLY A 40 12.64 13.90 -3.56
CA GLY A 40 14.06 13.83 -3.20
C GLY A 40 14.45 12.54 -2.48
N THR A 41 13.72 11.44 -2.72
CA THR A 41 13.90 10.17 -1.99
C THR A 41 13.69 8.97 -2.88
N HIS A 42 14.54 7.95 -2.72
CA HIS A 42 14.34 6.65 -3.34
C HIS A 42 13.28 5.81 -2.61
N ASN A 43 13.09 6.03 -1.32
CA ASN A 43 12.08 5.31 -0.55
C ASN A 43 10.73 6.04 -0.55
N LEU A 44 9.73 5.50 -1.26
CA LEU A 44 8.36 6.03 -1.28
C LEU A 44 7.47 5.48 -0.16
N GLY A 45 7.99 4.62 0.74
CA GLY A 45 7.21 4.01 1.82
C GLY A 45 6.63 2.65 1.47
N ARG A 46 5.58 2.19 2.15
CA ARG A 46 4.89 0.94 1.78
C ARG A 46 3.63 1.26 1.00
N VAL A 47 3.38 0.50 -0.06
CA VAL A 47 2.14 0.57 -0.82
C VAL A 47 1.02 -0.04 0.02
N TYR A 48 -0.11 0.65 0.14
CA TYR A 48 -1.32 0.09 0.71
C TYR A 48 -1.88 -0.98 -0.23
N TYR A 49 -2.26 -2.13 0.30
CA TYR A 49 -2.53 -3.33 -0.51
C TYR A 49 -3.70 -3.16 -1.49
N GLU A 50 -4.67 -2.31 -1.16
CA GLU A 50 -5.89 -2.11 -1.95
C GLU A 50 -5.90 -0.74 -2.61
N PRO A 51 -5.95 -0.68 -3.95
CA PRO A 51 -6.09 0.59 -4.64
C PRO A 51 -7.49 1.19 -4.37
N ILE A 52 -7.55 2.49 -4.15
CA ILE A 52 -8.83 3.18 -3.94
C ILE A 52 -9.41 3.52 -5.31
N LYS A 53 -10.58 2.98 -5.62
CA LYS A 53 -11.25 3.19 -6.90
C LYS A 53 -12.60 3.87 -6.70
N ASP A 54 -12.88 4.91 -7.47
CA ASP A 54 -14.21 5.52 -7.53
C ASP A 54 -15.07 4.96 -8.68
N ARG A 55 -16.33 5.40 -8.73
CA ARG A 55 -17.28 4.97 -9.76
C ARG A 55 -16.92 5.44 -11.17
N HIS A 56 -16.16 6.53 -11.29
CA HIS A 56 -15.69 7.04 -12.58
C HIS A 56 -14.47 6.29 -13.12
N GLY A 57 -13.94 5.33 -12.34
CA GLY A 57 -12.78 4.54 -12.73
C GLY A 57 -11.44 5.18 -12.40
N ASN A 58 -11.42 6.29 -11.64
CA ASN A 58 -10.17 6.84 -11.12
C ASN A 58 -9.62 5.92 -10.05
N VAL A 59 -8.31 5.75 -10.05
CA VAL A 59 -7.61 4.86 -9.12
C VAL A 59 -6.51 5.63 -8.40
N LEU A 60 -6.51 5.57 -7.06
CA LEU A 60 -5.43 6.06 -6.23
C LEU A 60 -4.63 4.89 -5.66
N ILE A 61 -3.32 4.94 -5.88
CA ILE A 61 -2.35 4.06 -5.23
C ILE A 61 -1.77 4.84 -4.06
N VAL A 62 -1.95 4.31 -2.85
CA VAL A 62 -1.53 4.99 -1.62
C VAL A 62 -0.20 4.42 -1.16
N THR A 63 0.75 5.30 -0.83
CA THR A 63 2.01 4.91 -0.18
C THR A 63 2.12 5.59 1.17
N ILE A 64 2.65 4.88 2.16
CA ILE A 64 2.76 5.35 3.54
C ILE A 64 4.19 5.19 3.99
N ARG A 65 4.81 6.31 4.35
CA ARG A 65 6.16 6.36 4.90
C ARG A 65 6.14 7.05 6.24
N GLU A 66 6.72 6.39 7.24
CA GLU A 66 7.03 7.01 8.52
C GLU A 66 8.38 7.73 8.40
N VAL A 67 8.44 8.96 8.90
CA VAL A 67 9.62 9.83 8.78
C VAL A 67 9.91 10.40 10.18
N GLU A 68 11.12 10.20 10.67
CA GLU A 68 11.53 10.58 12.04
C GLU A 68 11.69 12.10 12.20
N THR A 69 12.10 12.80 11.13
CA THR A 69 12.26 14.25 11.12
C THR A 69 11.53 14.88 9.95
N LEU A 70 10.69 15.88 10.21
CA LEU A 70 10.00 16.70 9.18
C LEU A 70 10.97 17.52 8.30
N TYR A 71 12.27 17.49 8.58
CA TYR A 71 13.28 18.30 7.92
C TYR A 71 13.72 17.72 6.57
N SER A 72 13.03 18.20 5.53
CA SER A 72 13.63 18.88 4.37
C SER A 72 14.54 18.07 3.43
N PHE A 73 14.00 17.01 2.82
CA PHE A 73 14.48 16.54 1.50
C PHE A 73 13.48 16.85 0.37
N PHE A 74 12.36 17.50 0.69
CA PHE A 74 11.27 17.73 -0.25
C PHE A 74 11.00 19.21 -0.45
N ASN A 75 11.04 19.68 -1.70
CA ASN A 75 10.68 21.05 -2.10
C ASN A 75 9.16 21.28 -2.14
N GLY A 76 8.34 20.30 -1.79
CA GLY A 76 6.87 20.44 -1.78
C GLY A 76 6.31 20.80 -0.41
N LYS A 77 5.11 21.38 -0.41
CA LYS A 77 4.39 21.77 0.80
C LYS A 77 3.64 20.57 1.36
N TRP A 78 4.05 20.09 2.53
CA TRP A 78 3.25 19.12 3.31
C TRP A 78 1.99 19.79 3.85
N MET A 79 0.86 19.11 3.74
CA MET A 79 -0.39 19.53 4.36
C MET A 79 -0.81 18.54 5.42
N GLN A 80 -1.22 19.05 6.59
CA GLN A 80 -1.79 18.21 7.64
C GLN A 80 -3.10 17.57 7.14
N ILE A 81 -3.28 16.29 7.45
CA ILE A 81 -4.50 15.54 7.10
C ILE A 81 -5.75 16.22 7.68
N SER A 82 -5.66 16.75 8.90
CA SER A 82 -6.75 17.49 9.54
C SER A 82 -7.18 18.72 8.74
N LYS A 83 -6.22 19.44 8.14
CA LYS A 83 -6.49 20.61 7.27
C LYS A 83 -7.16 20.18 5.96
N LEU A 84 -6.70 19.08 5.34
CA LEU A 84 -7.34 18.52 4.16
C LEU A 84 -8.78 18.08 4.44
N GLN A 85 -9.00 17.40 5.56
CA GLN A 85 -10.33 16.99 5.99
C GLN A 85 -11.22 18.20 6.27
N SER A 86 -10.73 19.23 6.97
CA SER A 86 -11.55 20.42 7.28
C SER A 86 -11.97 21.21 6.03
N GLN A 87 -11.13 21.28 5.00
CA GLN A 87 -11.49 21.91 3.73
C GLN A 87 -12.64 21.21 3.01
N ARG A 88 -12.87 19.91 3.31
CA ARG A 88 -13.87 19.06 2.66
C ARG A 88 -15.10 18.79 3.54
N LYS A 89 -15.09 19.19 4.82
CA LYS A 89 -16.22 19.03 5.77
C LYS A 89 -17.50 19.81 5.40
N SER A 90 -17.47 20.65 4.37
CA SER A 90 -18.64 21.41 3.91
C SER A 90 -19.61 20.59 3.03
N LEU A 91 -19.31 19.34 2.70
CA LEU A 91 -20.21 18.48 1.95
C LEU A 91 -20.60 17.29 2.82
N SER A 92 -21.91 17.12 3.02
CA SER A 92 -22.53 15.81 3.26
C SER A 92 -21.82 14.74 2.42
N THR A 93 -21.76 13.48 2.90
CA THR A 93 -21.22 12.37 2.11
C THR A 93 -21.77 12.49 0.68
N PRO A 94 -20.92 12.79 -0.33
CA PRO A 94 -21.42 12.95 -1.68
C PRO A 94 -22.17 11.67 -2.04
N GLU A 95 -23.31 11.78 -2.75
CA GLU A 95 -24.03 10.59 -3.23
C GLU A 95 -23.07 9.64 -3.97
N GLU A 96 -22.05 10.22 -4.62
CA GLU A 96 -20.94 9.51 -5.24
C GLU A 96 -19.59 10.10 -4.80
N PRO A 97 -18.88 9.47 -3.83
CA PRO A 97 -17.59 9.98 -3.37
C PRO A 97 -16.50 9.74 -4.43
N THR A 98 -15.67 10.76 -4.68
CA THR A 98 -14.48 10.61 -5.52
C THR A 98 -13.43 9.75 -4.83
N ALA A 99 -12.41 9.26 -5.57
CA ALA A 99 -11.36 8.44 -4.96
C ALA A 99 -10.63 9.19 -3.82
N LEU A 100 -10.48 10.51 -3.94
CA LEU A 100 -9.91 11.36 -2.89
C LEU A 100 -10.84 11.47 -1.66
N ASP A 101 -12.16 11.50 -1.85
CA ASP A 101 -13.11 11.47 -0.74
C ASP A 101 -13.01 10.15 0.02
N ILE A 102 -13.01 9.03 -0.71
CA ILE A 102 -12.85 7.70 -0.13
C ILE A 102 -11.54 7.61 0.67
N LEU A 103 -10.43 8.14 0.12
CA LEU A 103 -9.16 8.21 0.83
C LEU A 103 -9.29 9.01 2.14
N LEU A 104 -9.86 10.21 2.11
CA LEU A 104 -9.97 11.07 3.29
C LEU A 104 -10.88 10.47 4.38
N ILE A 105 -11.93 9.75 3.97
CA ILE A 105 -12.84 9.03 4.86
C ILE A 105 -12.12 7.84 5.51
N THR A 106 -11.33 7.07 4.73
CA THR A 106 -10.70 5.82 5.18
C THR A 106 -9.26 5.97 5.68
N ILE A 107 -8.69 7.19 5.67
CA ILE A 107 -7.26 7.40 5.95
C ILE A 107 -6.83 6.86 7.32
N GLN A 108 -7.69 6.98 8.35
CA GLN A 108 -7.37 6.46 9.68
C GLN A 108 -7.32 4.93 9.70
N GLU A 109 -8.19 4.26 8.96
CA GLU A 109 -8.20 2.80 8.81
C GLU A 109 -6.94 2.34 8.07
N ILE A 110 -6.56 3.03 7.00
CA ILE A 110 -5.33 2.77 6.23
C ILE A 110 -4.08 2.92 7.10
N LEU A 111 -3.99 3.98 7.91
CA LEU A 111 -2.87 4.19 8.84
C LEU A 111 -2.84 3.12 9.95
N ASN A 112 -4.00 2.74 10.49
CA ASN A 112 -4.12 1.68 11.49
C ASN A 112 -3.71 0.33 10.91
N TYR A 113 -4.15 0.02 9.68
CA TYR A 113 -3.74 -1.17 8.95
C TYR A 113 -2.21 -1.21 8.85
N GLN A 114 -1.58 -0.12 8.38
CA GLN A 114 -0.13 -0.07 8.21
C GLN A 114 0.62 -0.37 9.51
N ARG A 115 0.24 0.25 10.63
CA ARG A 115 0.85 -0.01 11.94
C ARG A 115 0.72 -1.47 12.36
N ARG A 116 -0.47 -2.06 12.20
CA ARG A 116 -0.72 -3.49 12.49
C ARG A 116 0.06 -4.43 11.58
N SER A 117 0.21 -4.04 10.32
CA SER A 117 0.95 -4.78 9.29
C SER A 117 2.45 -4.91 9.60
N GLN A 118 3.00 -4.02 10.44
CA GLN A 118 4.41 -4.03 10.82
C GLN A 118 4.71 -4.97 12.01
N GLN A 119 3.68 -5.44 12.72
CA GLN A 119 3.85 -6.36 13.84
C GLN A 119 4.41 -7.70 13.37
N ARG A 120 5.32 -8.27 14.17
CA ARG A 120 5.94 -9.57 13.93
C ARG A 120 5.50 -10.56 14.99
N LEU A 121 5.47 -11.85 14.64
CA LEU A 121 5.30 -12.92 15.63
C LEU A 121 6.51 -12.96 16.54
N SER A 122 6.25 -13.34 17.80
CA SER A 122 7.34 -13.74 18.68
C SER A 122 8.03 -15.00 18.14
N PRO A 123 9.29 -15.25 18.50
CA PRO A 123 9.94 -16.51 18.15
C PRO A 123 9.15 -17.72 18.65
N GLY A 124 9.09 -18.78 17.84
CA GLY A 124 8.43 -20.04 18.17
C GLY A 124 8.07 -20.86 16.95
N LEU A 125 7.51 -22.04 17.21
CA LEU A 125 6.92 -22.90 16.18
C LEU A 125 5.44 -22.56 16.00
N TYR A 126 5.03 -22.37 14.75
CA TYR A 126 3.66 -21.99 14.41
C TYR A 126 3.07 -22.96 13.38
N LEU A 127 1.81 -23.30 13.57
CA LEU A 127 0.99 -23.91 12.51
C LEU A 127 0.34 -22.77 11.73
N GLY A 128 0.82 -22.53 10.50
CA GLY A 128 0.17 -21.62 9.56
C GLY A 128 -0.86 -22.35 8.71
N PHE A 129 -2.00 -21.71 8.47
CA PHE A 129 -3.05 -22.26 7.60
C PHE A 129 -3.72 -21.15 6.79
N LEU A 130 -4.28 -21.53 5.64
CA LEU A 130 -5.02 -20.64 4.76
C LEU A 130 -6.50 -20.75 5.06
N LYS A 131 -7.13 -19.63 5.42
CA LYS A 131 -8.58 -19.52 5.41
C LYS A 131 -8.99 -18.82 4.11
N LEU A 132 -9.69 -19.52 3.24
CA LEU A 132 -10.08 -18.98 1.95
C LEU A 132 -11.55 -18.54 1.97
N CYS A 133 -11.85 -17.44 1.29
CA CYS A 133 -13.20 -17.01 0.96
C CYS A 133 -13.30 -16.99 -0.57
N SER A 134 -14.20 -17.81 -1.11
CA SER A 134 -14.44 -17.89 -2.56
C SER A 134 -15.72 -17.17 -2.90
N SER A 135 -15.68 -16.40 -3.97
CA SER A 135 -16.83 -15.78 -4.64
C SER A 135 -16.71 -16.03 -6.14
N VAL A 136 -17.74 -15.68 -6.92
CA VAL A 136 -17.78 -15.91 -8.37
C VAL A 136 -16.53 -15.35 -9.08
N ASP A 137 -16.12 -14.13 -8.73
CA ASP A 137 -15.05 -13.42 -9.45
C ASP A 137 -13.66 -13.57 -8.83
N GLN A 138 -13.55 -14.07 -7.59
CA GLN A 138 -12.29 -14.03 -6.84
C GLN A 138 -12.24 -15.05 -5.70
N ILE A 139 -11.02 -15.51 -5.41
CA ILE A 139 -10.66 -16.25 -4.20
C ILE A 139 -9.77 -15.34 -3.35
N LYS A 140 -10.16 -15.09 -2.11
CA LYS A 140 -9.44 -14.25 -1.15
C LYS A 140 -8.86 -15.09 -0.02
N VAL A 141 -7.64 -14.78 0.39
CA VAL A 141 -7.06 -15.27 1.63
C VAL A 141 -7.53 -14.36 2.77
N LEU A 142 -8.19 -14.93 3.77
CA LEU A 142 -8.61 -14.24 4.97
C LEU A 142 -7.47 -14.21 5.99
N VAL A 143 -7.27 -13.04 6.59
CA VAL A 143 -6.25 -12.76 7.60
C VAL A 143 -6.88 -12.07 8.81
N SER A 144 -6.19 -12.08 9.94
CA SER A 144 -6.67 -11.37 11.14
C SER A 144 -6.54 -9.86 10.95
N GLN A 145 -7.56 -9.10 11.35
CA GLN A 145 -7.51 -7.62 11.35
C GLN A 145 -6.40 -7.06 12.25
N ARG A 146 -5.90 -7.84 13.22
CA ARG A 146 -4.80 -7.44 14.11
C ARG A 146 -3.43 -7.64 13.47
N LEU A 147 -3.29 -8.64 12.60
CA LEU A 147 -2.04 -9.03 11.95
C LEU A 147 -2.29 -9.29 10.46
N PRO A 148 -2.62 -8.24 9.68
CA PRO A 148 -3.11 -8.40 8.31
C PRO A 148 -2.03 -8.89 7.33
N ASN A 149 -0.75 -8.74 7.68
CA ASN A 149 0.37 -9.24 6.87
C ASN A 149 0.73 -10.70 7.17
N MET A 150 -0.07 -11.40 7.96
CA MET A 150 0.21 -12.78 8.34
C MET A 150 -0.99 -13.67 8.11
N LEU A 151 -0.70 -14.86 7.58
CA LEU A 151 -1.67 -15.92 7.47
C LEU A 151 -2.19 -16.30 8.86
N CYS A 152 -3.37 -16.90 8.89
CA CYS A 152 -3.90 -17.47 10.11
C CYS A 152 -2.89 -18.47 10.69
N HIS A 153 -2.65 -18.37 11.99
CA HIS A 153 -1.65 -19.20 12.65
C HIS A 153 -2.04 -19.51 14.09
N VAL A 154 -1.49 -20.58 14.62
CA VAL A 154 -1.51 -20.92 16.05
C VAL A 154 -0.09 -21.19 16.50
N LYS A 155 0.33 -20.61 17.63
CA LYS A 155 1.63 -20.90 18.24
C LYS A 155 1.56 -22.27 18.90
N ILE A 156 2.42 -23.19 18.48
CA ILE A 156 2.51 -24.53 19.05
C ILE A 156 3.45 -24.55 20.27
N ARG A 157 4.58 -23.84 20.20
CA ARG A 157 5.56 -23.73 21.29
C ARG A 157 6.52 -22.55 21.10
N ASP A 158 7.20 -22.13 22.17
CA ASP A 158 8.15 -21.01 22.16
C ASP A 158 9.51 -21.33 21.52
N ASN A 159 9.91 -22.60 21.51
CA ASN A 159 11.19 -23.01 20.94
C ASN A 159 11.10 -23.14 19.41
N SER A 160 11.90 -22.34 18.70
CA SER A 160 12.00 -22.36 17.23
C SER A 160 12.80 -23.54 16.68
N ASN A 161 13.50 -24.30 17.53
CA ASN A 161 14.28 -25.46 17.09
C ASN A 161 13.33 -26.59 16.67
N ILE A 162 13.25 -26.84 15.37
CA ILE A 162 12.52 -27.96 14.78
C ILE A 162 13.27 -29.24 15.16
N SER A 163 12.75 -30.02 16.11
CA SER A 163 13.20 -31.40 16.30
C SER A 163 12.63 -32.22 15.13
N LYS A 164 13.50 -32.96 14.44
CA LYS A 164 13.17 -33.85 13.32
C LYS A 164 12.17 -34.93 13.73
#